data_AF-A0A524DJT4-F1
#
_entry.id   AF-A0A524DJT4-F1
#
_cell.length_a   1.000
_cell.length_b   1.000
_cell.length_c   1.000
_cell.angle_alpha   90.00
_cell.angle_beta   90.00
_cell.angle_gamma   90.00
#
_symmetry.space_group_name_H-M   'P 1'
#
loop_
_entity.id
_entity.type
_entity.pdbx_description
1 polymer ?
#
loop_
_entity_poly.entity_id
_entity_poly.type
_entity_poly.pdbx_seq_one_letter_code
_entity_poly.pdbx_strand_id
1 'polypeptide(L)'
;MSMSLFSKENSSQNKYYHILKSIQNINTKYKAPLILKIYGTLNKLNLEIENRYILCNFLDQYSDIIGFEKNIYIENNTKSLNQLFLIAYRKAKESELLNELYEEYFNSFKAICQKKDMREKTEL
;
A
#
# COMPACT_ATOMS: atom_id res chain seq x y z
N MET A 1 -38.34 -8.34 -27.41
CA MET A 1 -37.33 -8.87 -26.47
C MET A 1 -35.96 -8.43 -26.94
N SER A 2 -35.47 -7.28 -26.49
CA SER A 2 -34.09 -6.86 -26.74
C SER A 2 -33.20 -7.47 -25.67
N MET A 3 -32.34 -8.42 -26.08
CA MET A 3 -31.26 -8.89 -25.23
C MET A 3 -30.29 -7.73 -24.97
N SER A 4 -30.19 -7.32 -23.71
CA SER A 4 -29.10 -6.47 -23.24
C SER A 4 -27.80 -7.26 -23.37
N LEU A 5 -26.98 -6.88 -24.36
CA LEU A 5 -25.68 -7.49 -24.68
C LEU A 5 -24.53 -6.99 -23.79
N PHE A 6 -24.82 -6.17 -22.77
CA PHE A 6 -23.79 -5.61 -21.90
C PHE A 6 -24.22 -5.63 -20.44
N SER A 7 -23.90 -6.71 -19.74
CA SER A 7 -23.57 -6.69 -18.30
C SER A 7 -22.96 -8.01 -17.87
N LYS A 8 -21.85 -8.40 -18.52
CA LYS A 8 -20.85 -9.16 -17.77
C LYS A 8 -20.08 -8.14 -16.95
N GLU A 9 -20.51 -7.90 -15.71
CA GLU A 9 -19.71 -7.17 -14.73
C GLU A 9 -18.34 -7.86 -14.64
N ASN A 10 -17.28 -7.15 -15.02
CA ASN A 10 -15.90 -7.60 -14.85
C ASN A 10 -15.65 -7.86 -13.36
N SER A 11 -15.57 -9.13 -12.97
CA SER A 11 -15.40 -9.57 -11.58
C SER A 11 -14.10 -9.07 -10.93
N SER A 12 -13.07 -8.78 -11.74
CA SER A 12 -11.78 -8.24 -11.33
C SER A 12 -11.82 -6.74 -11.03
N GLN A 13 -12.55 -5.98 -11.85
CA GLN A 13 -12.81 -4.54 -11.72
C GLN A 13 -13.51 -4.20 -10.39
N ASN A 14 -14.19 -5.20 -9.81
CA ASN A 14 -14.82 -5.09 -8.50
C ASN A 14 -13.83 -5.33 -7.35
N LYS A 15 -12.83 -6.21 -7.50
CA LYS A 15 -12.02 -6.69 -6.37
C LYS A 15 -11.15 -5.59 -5.77
N TYR A 16 -10.30 -4.93 -6.56
CA TYR A 16 -9.37 -3.92 -6.04
C TYR A 16 -10.11 -2.66 -5.58
N TYR A 17 -11.13 -2.24 -6.35
CA TYR A 17 -12.01 -1.14 -5.98
C TYR A 17 -12.74 -1.40 -4.65
N HIS A 18 -13.33 -2.60 -4.45
CA HIS A 18 -14.01 -2.96 -3.20
C HIS A 18 -13.05 -2.99 -2.03
N ILE A 19 -11.84 -3.52 -2.21
CA ILE A 19 -10.82 -3.52 -1.17
C ILE A 19 -10.45 -2.09 -0.78
N LEU A 20 -10.17 -1.22 -1.76
CA LEU A 20 -9.87 0.20 -1.51
C LEU A 20 -11.02 0.91 -0.78
N LYS A 21 -12.26 0.73 -1.24
CA LYS A 21 -13.45 1.28 -0.58
C LYS A 21 -13.62 0.78 0.85
N SER A 22 -13.36 -0.52 1.08
CA SER A 22 -13.47 -1.11 2.42
C SER A 22 -12.48 -0.48 3.40
N ILE A 23 -11.28 -0.12 2.94
CA ILE A 23 -10.25 0.52 3.77
C ILE A 23 -10.56 2.00 3.98
N GLN A 24 -11.03 2.70 2.93
CA GLN A 24 -11.45 4.11 2.98
C GLN A 24 -12.57 4.36 4.00
N ASN A 25 -13.50 3.42 4.10
CA ASN A 25 -14.68 3.57 4.96
C ASN A 25 -14.41 3.17 6.43
N ILE A 26 -13.18 2.77 6.79
CA ILE A 26 -12.85 2.45 8.18
C ILE A 26 -12.76 3.75 8.97
N ASN A 27 -13.76 4.00 9.80
CA ASN A 27 -13.75 5.12 10.73
C ASN A 27 -12.95 4.74 11.99
N THR A 28 -11.66 5.11 12.03
CA THR A 28 -10.82 4.94 13.21
C THR A 28 -9.91 6.15 13.41
N LYS A 29 -9.76 6.56 14.68
CA LYS A 29 -8.79 7.59 15.07
C LYS A 29 -7.34 7.08 14.91
N TYR A 30 -7.13 5.77 14.96
CA TYR A 30 -5.80 5.17 14.99
C TYR A 30 -5.33 4.76 13.60
N LYS A 31 -4.19 5.30 13.16
CA LYS A 31 -3.58 4.98 11.86
C LYS A 31 -2.86 3.63 11.81
N ALA A 32 -2.33 3.17 12.95
CA ALA A 32 -1.60 1.90 13.01
C ALA A 32 -2.40 0.67 12.51
N PRO A 33 -3.68 0.46 12.92
CA PRO A 33 -4.51 -0.59 12.33
C PRO A 33 -4.72 -0.46 10.82
N LEU A 34 -4.82 0.77 10.29
CA LEU A 34 -5.00 1.00 8.86
C LEU A 34 -3.74 0.67 8.07
N ILE A 35 -2.57 1.08 8.57
CA ILE A 35 -1.27 0.72 8.00
C ILE A 35 -1.13 -0.80 7.93
N LEU A 36 -1.40 -1.51 9.03
CA LEU A 36 -1.35 -2.98 9.07
C LEU A 36 -2.34 -3.62 8.10
N LYS A 37 -3.54 -3.04 7.97
CA LYS A 37 -4.57 -3.53 7.04
C LYS A 37 -4.09 -3.42 5.60
N ILE A 38 -3.52 -2.28 5.20
CA ILE A 38 -2.99 -2.07 3.83
C ILE A 38 -1.79 -2.98 3.59
N TYR A 39 -0.82 -3.02 4.52
CA TYR A 39 0.35 -3.89 4.48
C TYR A 39 -0.04 -5.37 4.25
N GLY A 40 -0.93 -5.90 5.09
CA GLY A 40 -1.39 -7.27 4.98
C GLY A 40 -2.22 -7.53 3.72
N THR A 41 -2.90 -6.51 3.19
CA THR A 41 -3.66 -6.60 1.95
C THR A 41 -2.74 -6.72 0.74
N LEU A 42 -1.66 -5.92 0.68
CA LEU A 42 -0.64 -6.03 -0.35
C LEU A 42 -0.01 -7.43 -0.38
N ASN A 43 0.34 -7.98 0.78
CA ASN A 43 0.87 -9.36 0.87
C ASN A 43 -0.13 -10.40 0.37
N LYS A 44 -1.42 -10.28 0.72
CA LYS A 44 -2.47 -11.19 0.22
C LYS A 44 -2.70 -11.12 -1.29
N LEU A 45 -2.27 -10.03 -1.91
CA LEU A 45 -2.37 -9.80 -3.35
C LEU A 45 -1.06 -10.14 -4.09
N ASN A 46 -0.07 -10.71 -3.39
CA ASN A 46 1.28 -10.98 -3.91
C ASN A 46 1.96 -9.72 -4.46
N LEU A 47 1.82 -8.61 -3.73
CA LEU A 47 2.40 -7.29 -4.04
C LEU A 47 3.53 -6.95 -3.06
N GLU A 48 4.35 -7.94 -2.69
CA GLU A 48 5.43 -7.78 -1.72
C GLU A 48 6.50 -6.79 -2.20
N ILE A 49 6.71 -6.70 -3.51
CA ILE A 49 7.66 -5.78 -4.13
C ILE A 49 7.17 -4.34 -3.97
N GLU A 50 5.91 -4.06 -4.29
CA GLU A 50 5.29 -2.76 -4.06
C GLU A 50 5.29 -2.40 -2.58
N ASN A 51 5.00 -3.37 -1.71
CA ASN A 51 5.03 -3.18 -0.27
C ASN A 51 6.42 -2.78 0.23
N ARG A 52 7.47 -3.42 -0.31
CA ARG A 52 8.86 -3.05 -0.04
C ARG A 52 9.20 -1.65 -0.53
N TYR A 53 8.76 -1.27 -1.72
CA TYR A 53 9.01 0.07 -2.27
C TYR A 53 8.37 1.16 -1.43
N ILE A 54 7.12 0.99 -1.01
CA ILE A 54 6.42 1.92 -0.11
C ILE A 54 7.25 2.16 1.16
N LEU A 55 7.74 1.08 1.79
CA LEU A 55 8.56 1.17 3.00
C LEU A 55 9.90 1.85 2.75
N CYS A 56 10.58 1.52 1.65
CA CYS A 56 11.87 2.13 1.32
C CYS A 56 11.72 3.63 1.04
N ASN A 57 10.68 4.03 0.29
CA ASN A 57 10.40 5.43 -0.01
C ASN A 57 10.13 6.22 1.27
N PHE A 58 9.31 5.70 2.19
CA PHE A 58 9.09 6.34 3.48
C PHE A 58 10.40 6.53 4.27
N LEU A 59 11.20 5.48 4.37
CA LEU A 59 12.47 5.51 5.10
C LEU A 59 13.48 6.47 4.48
N ASP A 60 13.52 6.58 3.15
CA ASP A 60 14.39 7.49 2.41
C ASP A 60 13.93 8.96 2.58
N GLN A 61 12.65 9.22 2.34
CA GLN A 61 12.05 10.56 2.39
C GLN A 61 12.21 11.22 3.76
N TYR A 62 12.12 10.43 4.84
CA TYR A 62 12.23 10.93 6.21
C TYR A 62 13.55 10.56 6.89
N SER A 63 14.55 10.12 6.13
CA SER A 63 15.84 9.64 6.64
C SER A 63 16.51 10.61 7.64
N ASP A 64 16.47 11.91 7.33
CA ASP A 64 17.00 12.98 8.19
C ASP A 64 16.27 13.07 9.55
N ILE A 65 14.96 12.89 9.56
CA ILE A 65 14.11 13.02 10.76
C ILE A 65 14.22 11.77 11.63
N ILE A 66 14.27 10.59 11.00
CA ILE A 66 14.26 9.31 11.70
C ILE A 66 15.67 8.80 12.05
N GLY A 67 16.71 9.53 11.66
CA GLY A 67 18.12 9.17 11.86
C GLY A 67 18.49 7.86 11.15
N PHE A 68 18.05 7.70 9.90
CA PHE A 68 18.40 6.55 9.07
C PHE A 68 19.58 6.91 8.15
N GLU A 69 20.81 6.81 8.69
CA GLU A 69 22.04 7.24 8.01
C GLU A 69 22.45 6.34 6.84
N LYS A 70 21.86 5.15 6.73
CA LYS A 70 22.21 4.14 5.73
C LYS A 70 21.36 4.32 4.48
N ASN A 71 21.96 4.14 3.30
CA ASN A 71 21.20 4.12 2.04
C ASN A 71 20.24 2.91 2.03
N ILE A 72 18.94 3.17 2.17
CA ILE A 72 17.92 2.12 2.28
C ILE A 72 17.81 1.27 1.00
N TYR A 73 18.10 1.83 -0.17
CA TYR A 73 18.05 1.10 -1.44
C TYR A 73 19.19 0.08 -1.58
N ILE A 74 20.29 0.24 -0.84
CA ILE A 74 21.35 -0.76 -0.73
C ILE A 74 20.97 -1.79 0.35
N GLU A 75 20.55 -1.33 1.52
CA GLU A 75 20.36 -2.20 2.67
C GLU A 75 19.09 -3.05 2.64
N ASN A 76 18.05 -2.64 1.93
CA ASN A 76 16.76 -3.32 1.99
C ASN A 76 16.86 -4.79 1.58
N ASN A 77 17.73 -5.14 0.63
CA ASN A 77 17.92 -6.51 0.15
C ASN A 77 18.45 -7.47 1.23
N THR A 78 19.03 -6.94 2.31
CA THR A 78 19.50 -7.72 3.46
C THR A 78 18.42 -7.99 4.51
N LYS A 79 17.23 -7.39 4.35
CA LYS A 79 16.15 -7.42 5.34
C LYS A 79 14.90 -8.04 4.73
N SER A 80 14.22 -8.88 5.52
CA SER A 80 12.89 -9.36 5.17
C SER A 80 11.89 -8.20 5.13
N LEU A 81 10.78 -8.38 4.40
CA LEU A 81 9.75 -7.35 4.30
C LEU A 81 9.17 -6.99 5.68
N ASN A 82 8.96 -7.99 6.55
CA ASN A 82 8.50 -7.77 7.92
C ASN A 82 9.52 -6.98 8.77
N GLN A 83 10.82 -7.23 8.60
CA GLN A 83 11.85 -6.45 9.29
C GLN A 83 11.84 -5.00 8.84
N LEU A 84 11.70 -4.74 7.53
CA LEU A 84 11.56 -3.38 7.01
C LEU A 84 10.31 -2.70 7.54
N PHE A 85 9.19 -3.41 7.59
CA PHE A 85 7.94 -2.90 8.14
C PHE A 85 8.10 -2.49 9.61
N LEU A 86 8.71 -3.36 10.43
CA LEU A 86 8.92 -3.07 11.85
C LEU A 86 9.86 -1.87 12.06
N ILE A 87 10.90 -1.75 11.24
CA ILE A 87 11.82 -0.61 11.29
C ILE A 87 11.06 0.68 10.95
N ALA A 88 10.38 0.73 9.80
CA ALA A 88 9.62 1.90 9.36
C ALA A 88 8.55 2.29 10.37
N TYR A 89 7.77 1.34 10.87
CA TYR A 89 6.72 1.59 11.83
C TYR A 89 7.26 2.11 13.17
N ARG A 90 8.35 1.51 13.68
CA ARG A 90 8.98 1.95 14.92
C ARG A 90 9.54 3.36 14.78
N LYS A 91 10.27 3.64 13.71
CA LYS A 91 10.82 4.97 13.41
C LYS A 91 9.72 6.02 13.23
N ALA A 92 8.66 5.68 12.50
CA ALA A 92 7.49 6.54 12.36
C ALA A 92 6.86 6.86 13.72
N LYS A 93 6.73 5.87 14.60
CA LYS A 93 6.19 6.09 15.95
C LYS A 93 7.10 6.98 16.81
N GLU A 94 8.41 6.73 16.79
CA GLU A 94 9.41 7.48 17.57
C GLU A 94 9.50 8.95 17.13
N SER A 95 9.30 9.23 15.83
CA SER A 95 9.36 10.57 15.24
C SER A 95 8.00 11.21 14.99
N GLU A 96 6.91 10.65 15.53
CA GLU A 96 5.52 11.14 15.32
C GLU A 96 5.01 11.14 13.85
N LEU A 97 5.66 10.39 12.97
CA LEU A 97 5.38 10.30 11.52
C LEU A 97 4.39 9.18 11.13
N LEU A 98 3.50 8.75 12.05
CA LEU A 98 2.55 7.67 11.76
C LEU A 98 1.48 8.07 10.73
N ASN A 99 1.17 9.36 10.62
CA ASN A 99 0.22 9.85 9.61
C ASN A 99 0.85 9.76 8.22
N GLU A 100 2.12 10.12 8.10
CA GLU A 100 2.92 10.15 6.89
C GLU A 100 3.11 8.73 6.37
N LEU A 101 3.45 7.78 7.24
CA LEU A 101 3.52 6.36 6.88
C LEU A 101 2.17 5.83 6.39
N TYR A 102 1.07 6.26 7.02
CA TYR A 102 -0.27 5.90 6.56
C TYR A 102 -0.60 6.49 5.18
N GLU A 103 -0.32 7.77 4.96
CA GLU A 103 -0.57 8.42 3.67
C GLU A 103 0.27 7.79 2.56
N GLU A 104 1.54 7.46 2.82
CA GLU A 104 2.40 6.77 1.86
C GLU A 104 1.81 5.41 1.45
N TYR A 105 1.36 4.62 2.44
CA TYR A 105 0.68 3.36 2.20
C TYR A 105 -0.63 3.53 1.42
N PHE A 106 -1.47 4.47 1.85
CA PHE A 106 -2.79 4.66 1.30
C PHE A 106 -2.76 5.20 -0.13
N ASN A 107 -1.92 6.20 -0.40
CA ASN A 107 -1.78 6.80 -1.72
C ASN A 107 -1.15 5.82 -2.70
N SER A 108 -0.11 5.08 -2.27
CA SER A 108 0.48 4.02 -3.10
C SER A 108 -0.52 2.90 -3.38
N PHE A 109 -1.27 2.45 -2.38
CA PHE A 109 -2.29 1.42 -2.59
C PHE A 109 -3.39 1.87 -3.56
N LYS A 110 -3.88 3.12 -3.41
CA LYS A 110 -4.84 3.73 -4.33
C LYS A 110 -4.30 3.75 -5.77
N ALA A 111 -3.06 4.16 -5.97
CA ALA A 111 -2.43 4.19 -7.28
C ALA A 111 -2.28 2.78 -7.89
N ILE A 112 -1.91 1.79 -7.07
CA ILE A 112 -1.83 0.38 -7.49
C ILE A 112 -3.19 -0.14 -7.96
N CYS A 113 -4.25 0.09 -7.18
CA CYS A 113 -5.61 -0.29 -7.55
C CYS A 113 -6.01 0.33 -8.90
N GLN A 114 -5.83 1.65 -9.05
CA GLN A 114 -6.14 2.36 -10.30
C GLN A 114 -5.38 1.80 -11.51
N LYS A 115 -4.07 1.52 -11.35
CA LYS A 115 -3.23 0.98 -12.42
C LYS A 115 -3.65 -0.44 -12.84
N LYS A 116 -4.03 -1.29 -11.89
CA LYS A 116 -4.53 -2.65 -12.16
C LYS A 116 -5.87 -2.58 -12.90
N ASP A 117 -6.79 -1.73 -12.44
CA ASP A 117 -8.09 -1.52 -13.09
C ASP A 117 -7.96 -0.96 -14.53
N MET A 118 -6.93 -0.15 -14.82
CA MET A 118 -6.67 0.36 -16.18
C MET A 118 -6.08 -0.70 -17.12
N ARG A 119 -5.15 -1.54 -16.63
CA ARG A 119 -4.52 -2.59 -17.44
C ARG A 119 -5.53 -3.62 -17.92
N GLU A 120 -6.45 -4.02 -17.04
CA GLU A 120 -7.53 -4.96 -17.40
C GLU A 120 -8.49 -4.42 -18.47
N LYS A 121 -8.60 -3.09 -18.63
CA LYS A 121 -9.40 -2.48 -19.71
C LYS A 121 -8.71 -2.46 -21.07
N THR A 122 -7.38 -2.58 -21.10
CA THR A 122 -6.58 -2.46 -22.34
C THR A 122 -6.31 -3.83 -22.96
N GLU A 123 -6.50 -4.91 -22.20
CA GLU A 123 -6.33 -6.30 -22.62
C GLU A 123 -7.63 -6.97 -23.09
N LEU A 124 -8.72 -6.19 -23.21
CA LEU A 124 -10.03 -6.57 -23.78
C LEU A 124 -10.23 -5.92 -25.15
#